data_AF-A0A958WX73-F1
#
_entry.id   AF-A0A958WX73-F1
#
_cell.length_a   1.000
_cell.length_b   1.000
_cell.length_c   1.000
_cell.angle_alpha   90.00
_cell.angle_beta   90.00
_cell.angle_gamma   90.00
#
_symmetry.space_group_name_H-M   'P 1'
#
loop_
_entity.id
_entity.type
_entity.pdbx_description
1 polymer ?
#
loop_
_entity_poly.entity_id
_entity_poly.type
_entity_poly.pdbx_seq_one_letter_code
_entity_poly.pdbx_strand_id
1 'polypeptide(L)'
;MRVLLFSCLMVFVFGCKTKQQAAGQDCGEFGIVKDFGDLDGCGLLIELDNGVLLNPAKMAGGFKLKEGQRINFSYKKLPDMASSCMAEKAIVEITCIQEVNDGTSGNNDCVDTENPFAVDWMDKAIDIHNPNQIIKYKKGDGWAYLFRGIPMSFLYDCRGKLICETRSNHDECYEEYLAKFGKGKIIWQGEGIWD
;
A
#
# COMPACT_ATOMS: atom_id res chain seq x y z
N MET A 1 45.40 60.56 -19.07
CA MET A 1 44.05 61.07 -18.71
C MET A 1 43.09 59.89 -18.73
N ARG A 2 42.44 59.61 -17.58
CA ARG A 2 41.28 58.70 -17.33
C ARG A 2 41.54 57.19 -17.57
N VAL A 3 41.62 56.26 -16.59
CA VAL A 3 40.93 55.97 -15.32
C VAL A 3 39.49 55.43 -15.48
N LEU A 4 39.30 54.16 -15.08
CA LEU A 4 38.07 53.41 -14.69
C LEU A 4 37.12 52.96 -15.84
N LEU A 5 36.47 51.78 -15.86
CA LEU A 5 35.96 50.91 -14.79
C LEU A 5 36.00 49.39 -15.13
N PHE A 6 36.39 48.62 -14.12
CA PHE A 6 35.81 47.34 -13.65
C PHE A 6 34.57 46.79 -14.37
N SER A 7 34.64 45.54 -14.85
CA SER A 7 33.63 44.52 -14.56
C SER A 7 34.15 43.12 -14.93
N CYS A 8 34.77 42.46 -13.96
CA CYS A 8 35.11 41.04 -14.01
C CYS A 8 33.86 40.26 -13.59
N LEU A 9 33.03 39.83 -14.54
CA LEU A 9 31.88 38.98 -14.26
C LEU A 9 32.34 37.52 -14.14
N MET A 10 32.90 37.19 -12.97
CA MET A 10 33.25 35.84 -12.56
C MET A 10 31.94 35.09 -12.24
N VAL A 11 31.41 34.35 -13.22
CA VAL A 11 30.23 33.49 -13.02
C VAL A 11 30.65 32.30 -12.18
N PHE A 12 30.43 32.39 -10.87
CA PHE A 12 30.50 31.27 -9.94
C PHE A 12 29.38 30.29 -10.27
N VAL A 13 29.74 29.22 -10.99
CA VAL A 13 28.86 28.05 -11.14
C VAL A 13 28.91 27.29 -9.81
N PHE A 14 28.04 27.69 -8.87
CA PHE A 14 27.75 26.89 -7.69
C PHE A 14 27.08 25.58 -8.16
N GLY A 15 27.88 24.52 -8.24
CA GLY A 15 27.38 23.15 -8.35
C GLY A 15 26.61 22.81 -7.09
N CYS A 16 25.29 22.98 -7.14
CA CYS A 16 24.39 22.47 -6.12
C CYS A 16 24.53 20.94 -6.09
N LYS A 17 25.14 20.38 -5.04
CA LYS A 17 24.94 18.97 -4.70
C LYS A 17 23.53 18.84 -4.14
N THR A 18 22.55 18.75 -5.02
CA THR A 18 21.19 18.38 -4.64
C THR A 18 21.28 16.94 -4.14
N LYS A 19 21.26 16.75 -2.81
CA LYS A 19 20.90 15.44 -2.25
C LYS A 19 19.51 15.15 -2.78
N GLN A 20 19.43 14.24 -3.72
CA GLN A 20 18.20 13.72 -4.29
C GLN A 20 17.51 12.94 -3.18
N GLN A 21 16.73 13.65 -2.36
CA GLN A 21 15.79 13.05 -1.46
C GLN A 21 14.63 12.58 -2.34
N ALA A 22 14.70 11.32 -2.77
CA ALA A 22 13.74 10.72 -3.67
C ALA A 22 12.38 10.66 -2.97
N ALA A 23 11.47 11.51 -3.42
CA ALA A 23 10.05 11.25 -3.28
C ALA A 23 9.71 10.04 -4.16
N GLY A 24 9.19 8.97 -3.55
CA GLY A 24 8.57 7.83 -4.22
C GLY A 24 9.52 6.95 -5.04
N GLN A 25 10.46 6.28 -4.38
CA GLN A 25 11.19 5.18 -5.03
C GLN A 25 10.29 3.94 -5.02
N ASP A 26 9.76 3.53 -6.18
CA ASP A 26 9.04 2.26 -6.29
C ASP A 26 10.00 1.11 -5.97
N CYS A 27 9.73 0.36 -4.90
CA CYS A 27 10.57 -0.74 -4.44
C CYS A 27 10.07 -2.10 -4.99
N GLY A 28 8.92 -2.17 -5.67
CA GLY A 28 8.52 -3.31 -6.51
C GLY A 28 7.81 -4.49 -5.82
N GLU A 29 7.79 -4.59 -4.49
CA GLU A 29 7.00 -5.60 -3.75
C GLU A 29 6.12 -4.94 -2.70
N PHE A 30 4.92 -5.50 -2.47
CA PHE A 30 4.01 -5.03 -1.42
C PHE A 30 3.85 -6.06 -0.31
N GLY A 31 3.62 -5.57 0.90
CA GLY A 31 3.32 -6.43 2.03
C GLY A 31 2.76 -5.66 3.22
N ILE A 32 2.29 -6.40 4.21
CA ILE A 32 1.77 -5.89 5.49
C ILE A 32 2.66 -6.39 6.61
N VAL A 33 3.07 -5.49 7.50
CA VAL A 33 3.79 -5.87 8.72
C VAL A 33 2.81 -6.46 9.73
N LYS A 34 3.09 -7.65 10.24
CA LYS A 34 2.29 -8.33 11.27
C LYS A 34 3.14 -8.68 12.47
N ASP A 35 2.55 -8.62 13.66
CA ASP A 35 3.19 -9.03 14.90
C ASP A 35 2.96 -10.52 15.16
N PHE A 36 4.05 -11.25 15.35
CA PHE A 36 4.08 -12.67 15.74
C PHE A 36 4.78 -12.86 17.09
N GLY A 37 4.92 -11.81 17.91
CA GLY A 37 5.62 -11.86 19.19
C GLY A 37 5.07 -12.85 20.22
N ASP A 38 3.83 -13.33 20.03
CA ASP A 38 3.24 -14.42 20.84
C ASP A 38 3.84 -15.81 20.53
N LEU A 39 4.60 -15.94 19.44
CA LEU A 39 5.35 -17.14 19.09
C LEU A 39 6.80 -17.04 19.58
N ASP A 40 7.31 -18.13 20.14
CA ASP A 40 8.68 -18.16 20.66
C ASP A 40 9.71 -17.84 19.57
N GLY A 41 10.57 -16.87 19.85
CA GLY A 41 11.61 -16.43 18.92
C GLY A 41 11.13 -15.60 17.73
N CYS A 42 9.85 -15.21 17.67
CA CYS A 42 9.29 -14.34 16.63
C CYS A 42 9.16 -12.88 17.08
N GLY A 43 8.83 -12.01 16.11
CA GLY A 43 8.55 -10.59 16.30
C GLY A 43 7.75 -10.07 15.12
N LEU A 44 8.12 -8.91 14.57
CA LEU A 44 7.48 -8.38 13.36
C LEU A 44 7.95 -9.13 12.11
N LEU A 45 6.99 -9.67 11.35
CA LEU A 45 7.20 -10.26 10.02
C LEU A 45 6.50 -9.43 8.94
N ILE A 46 6.93 -9.60 7.69
CA ILE A 46 6.24 -9.02 6.53
C ILE A 46 5.47 -10.13 5.83
N GLU A 47 4.15 -9.97 5.75
CA GLU A 47 3.29 -10.85 4.97
C GLU A 47 3.08 -10.28 3.57
N LEU A 48 3.45 -11.05 2.56
CA LEU A 48 3.18 -10.76 1.16
C LEU A 48 1.70 -11.02 0.83
N ASP A 49 1.20 -10.45 -0.28
CA ASP A 49 -0.19 -10.62 -0.72
C ASP A 49 -0.58 -12.09 -0.98
N ASN A 50 0.39 -12.98 -1.20
CA ASN A 50 0.18 -14.44 -1.33
C ASN A 50 0.24 -15.21 0.00
N GLY A 51 0.28 -14.52 1.13
CA GLY A 51 0.35 -15.11 2.48
C GLY A 51 1.74 -15.59 2.90
N VAL A 52 2.77 -15.41 2.07
CA VAL A 52 4.14 -15.78 2.43
C VAL A 52 4.69 -14.80 3.47
N LEU A 53 5.24 -15.35 4.56
CA LEU A 53 5.89 -14.59 5.61
C LEU A 53 7.39 -14.46 5.35
N LEU A 54 7.91 -13.24 5.50
CA LEU A 54 9.34 -12.92 5.44
C LEU A 54 9.82 -12.36 6.78
N ASN A 55 11.02 -12.79 7.21
CA ASN A 55 11.68 -12.24 8.40
C ASN A 55 12.68 -11.15 7.98
N PRO A 56 12.41 -9.87 8.30
CA PRO A 56 13.28 -8.75 7.95
C PRO A 56 14.46 -8.62 8.94
N ALA A 57 15.41 -9.56 8.87
CA ALA A 57 16.56 -9.59 9.77
C ALA A 57 17.53 -8.41 9.59
N LYS A 58 17.50 -7.75 8.43
CA LYS A 58 18.29 -6.52 8.16
C LYS A 58 17.45 -5.48 7.47
N MET A 59 17.60 -4.23 7.91
CA MET A 59 16.88 -3.07 7.38
C MET A 59 17.88 -2.07 6.77
N ALA A 60 17.72 -1.73 5.49
CA ALA A 60 18.44 -0.62 4.87
C ALA A 60 17.74 0.70 5.22
N GLY A 61 18.51 1.66 5.73
CA GLY A 61 17.98 2.91 6.25
C GLY A 61 17.23 2.71 7.57
N GLY A 62 17.25 3.71 8.45
CA GLY A 62 16.70 3.63 9.81
C GLY A 62 15.17 3.54 9.90
N PHE A 63 14.51 2.93 8.92
CA PHE A 63 13.07 2.67 8.90
C PHE A 63 12.70 1.73 10.05
N LYS A 64 11.60 2.04 10.74
CA LYS A 64 11.10 1.23 11.86
C LYS A 64 9.77 0.59 11.46
N LEU A 65 9.76 -0.74 11.45
CA LEU A 65 8.53 -1.51 11.27
C LEU A 65 7.61 -1.31 12.48
N LYS A 66 6.31 -1.25 12.19
CA LYS A 66 5.21 -1.26 13.15
C LYS A 66 4.14 -2.19 12.62
N GLU A 67 3.45 -2.88 13.51
CA GLU A 67 2.32 -3.72 13.15
C GLU A 67 1.26 -2.93 12.34
N GLY A 68 0.72 -3.58 11.31
CA GLY A 68 -0.34 -3.04 10.47
C GLY A 68 0.13 -2.11 9.36
N GLN A 69 1.43 -1.81 9.27
CA GLN A 69 1.96 -0.97 8.20
C GLN A 69 1.90 -1.70 6.85
N ARG A 70 1.28 -1.06 5.86
CA ARG A 70 1.44 -1.45 4.46
C ARG A 70 2.71 -0.82 3.91
N ILE A 71 3.53 -1.61 3.24
CA ILE A 71 4.85 -1.18 2.75
C ILE A 71 5.02 -1.56 1.28
N ASN A 72 5.78 -0.72 0.57
CA ASN A 72 6.35 -1.04 -0.73
C ASN A 72 7.86 -1.17 -0.49
N PHE A 73 8.41 -2.33 -0.78
CA PHE A 73 9.78 -2.67 -0.40
C PHE A 73 10.45 -3.57 -1.44
N SER A 74 11.78 -3.63 -1.38
CA SER A 74 12.59 -4.61 -2.12
C SER A 74 13.44 -5.35 -1.12
N TYR A 75 13.80 -6.59 -1.43
CA TYR A 75 14.62 -7.37 -0.52
C TYR A 75 15.57 -8.34 -1.24
N LYS A 76 16.56 -8.82 -0.48
CA LYS A 76 17.45 -9.92 -0.85
C LYS A 76 17.34 -11.03 0.18
N LYS A 77 17.30 -12.28 -0.28
CA LYS A 77 17.31 -13.45 0.62
C LYS A 77 18.69 -13.61 1.26
N LEU A 78 18.71 -14.03 2.52
CA LEU A 78 19.90 -14.34 3.29
C LEU A 78 19.91 -15.85 3.61
N PRO A 79 20.35 -16.71 2.67
CA PRO A 79 20.22 -18.17 2.79
C PRO A 79 21.06 -18.76 3.94
N ASP A 80 22.11 -18.08 4.37
CA ASP A 80 23.02 -18.55 5.42
C ASP A 80 22.57 -18.13 6.83
N MET A 81 21.40 -17.53 6.97
CA MET A 81 20.83 -17.17 8.26
C MET A 81 19.82 -18.22 8.73
N ALA A 82 19.82 -18.44 10.04
CA ALA A 82 18.80 -19.22 10.74
C ALA A 82 18.09 -18.32 11.75
N SER A 83 16.84 -18.67 12.05
CA SER A 83 15.96 -17.95 12.95
C SER A 83 15.22 -18.96 13.81
N SER A 84 14.96 -18.59 15.07
CA SER A 84 14.16 -19.40 15.99
C SER A 84 12.66 -19.32 15.71
N CYS A 85 12.20 -18.29 14.98
CA CYS A 85 10.78 -18.06 14.72
C CYS A 85 10.16 -19.18 13.87
N MET A 86 10.87 -19.62 12.82
CA MET A 86 10.48 -20.72 11.90
C MET A 86 9.14 -20.53 11.16
N ALA A 87 8.41 -19.44 11.39
CA ALA A 87 7.16 -19.12 10.71
C ALA A 87 7.41 -18.52 9.32
N GLU A 88 8.55 -17.87 9.13
CA GLU A 88 8.95 -17.26 7.86
C GLU A 88 9.36 -18.32 6.82
N LYS A 89 9.08 -18.00 5.55
CA LYS A 89 9.59 -18.78 4.42
C LYS A 89 11.03 -18.43 4.07
N ALA A 90 11.45 -17.21 4.38
CA ALA A 90 12.79 -16.71 4.12
C ALA A 90 13.17 -15.59 5.08
N ILE A 91 14.45 -15.54 5.42
CA ILE A 91 15.10 -14.42 6.11
C ILE A 91 15.67 -13.49 5.05
N VAL A 92 15.42 -12.19 5.20
CA VAL A 92 15.70 -11.21 4.14
C VAL A 92 16.38 -9.94 4.66
N GLU A 93 17.18 -9.32 3.80
CA GLU A 93 17.63 -7.94 3.94
C GLU A 93 16.71 -7.05 3.10
N ILE A 94 16.06 -6.09 3.75
CA ILE A 94 15.25 -5.09 3.09
C ILE A 94 16.19 -4.02 2.52
N THR A 95 16.24 -3.89 1.19
CA THR A 95 17.16 -2.97 0.49
C THR A 95 16.52 -1.64 0.10
N CYS A 96 15.20 -1.60 0.08
CA CYS A 96 14.37 -0.42 -0.18
C CYS A 96 13.09 -0.61 0.62
N ILE A 97 12.61 0.43 1.31
CA ILE A 97 11.34 0.37 2.01
C ILE A 97 10.75 1.76 2.14
N GLN A 98 9.45 1.83 1.89
CA GLN A 98 8.63 2.98 2.18
C GLN A 98 7.29 2.51 2.73
N GLU A 99 6.79 3.23 3.71
CA GLU A 99 5.41 3.07 4.14
C GLU A 99 4.51 3.52 2.99
N VAL A 100 3.65 2.61 2.55
CA VAL A 100 2.56 2.99 1.66
C VAL A 100 1.54 3.62 2.57
N ASN A 101 1.61 4.94 2.67
CA ASN A 101 0.45 5.69 3.10
C ASN A 101 -0.58 5.47 2.00
N ASP A 102 -1.52 4.56 2.26
CA ASP A 102 -2.67 4.37 1.39
C ASP A 102 -3.43 5.72 1.34
N GLY A 103 -3.06 6.55 0.36
CA GLY A 103 -3.64 7.86 0.09
C GLY A 103 -3.52 8.89 1.21
N THR A 104 -2.32 9.43 1.43
CA THR A 104 -2.22 10.90 1.61
C THR A 104 -0.97 11.52 0.98
N SER A 105 -1.17 12.03 -0.22
CA SER A 105 -1.13 13.49 -0.36
C SER A 105 -2.50 13.96 -0.84
N GLY A 106 -3.43 14.03 0.11
CA GLY A 106 -4.83 14.38 -0.17
C GLY A 106 -5.74 14.08 1.01
N ASN A 107 -5.45 14.69 2.17
CA ASN A 107 -6.28 14.72 3.38
C ASN A 107 -6.73 13.35 3.95
N ASN A 108 -6.35 13.05 5.19
CA ASN A 108 -6.61 11.77 5.89
C ASN A 108 -8.10 11.51 6.24
N ASP A 109 -9.03 12.11 5.51
CA ASP A 109 -10.45 12.00 5.74
C ASP A 109 -11.03 10.94 4.80
N CYS A 110 -12.00 10.16 5.30
CA CYS A 110 -12.85 9.33 4.44
C CYS A 110 -13.67 10.25 3.52
N VAL A 111 -13.05 10.74 2.45
CA VAL A 111 -13.73 11.58 1.47
C VAL A 111 -14.79 10.72 0.78
N ASP A 112 -15.93 11.34 0.51
CA ASP A 112 -17.02 10.71 -0.23
C ASP A 112 -16.62 10.52 -1.71
N THR A 113 -15.94 9.40 -2.00
CA THR A 113 -15.40 9.13 -3.32
C THR A 113 -16.52 8.71 -4.28
N GLU A 114 -16.63 9.44 -5.38
CA GLU A 114 -17.55 9.14 -6.49
C GLU A 114 -16.82 8.61 -7.73
N ASN A 115 -15.57 9.05 -7.95
CA ASN A 115 -14.74 8.58 -9.06
C ASN A 115 -13.58 7.73 -8.50
N PRO A 116 -13.58 6.40 -8.66
CA PRO A 116 -12.53 5.55 -8.13
C PRO A 116 -11.17 5.75 -8.83
N PHE A 117 -11.14 6.24 -10.07
CA PHE A 117 -9.88 6.56 -10.78
C PHE A 117 -9.21 7.84 -10.27
N ALA A 118 -9.89 8.63 -9.45
CA ALA A 118 -9.32 9.83 -8.83
C ALA A 118 -8.62 9.53 -7.50
N VAL A 119 -8.61 8.27 -7.05
CA VAL A 119 -8.03 7.84 -5.79
C VAL A 119 -6.98 6.78 -6.08
N ASP A 120 -5.70 7.12 -5.85
CA ASP A 120 -4.55 6.29 -6.24
C ASP A 120 -4.64 4.83 -5.78
N TRP A 121 -5.14 4.57 -4.57
CA TRP A 121 -5.27 3.20 -4.07
C TRP A 121 -6.40 2.44 -4.76
N MET A 122 -7.49 3.13 -5.12
CA MET A 122 -8.62 2.52 -5.83
C MET A 122 -8.25 2.23 -7.27
N ASP A 123 -7.52 3.15 -7.92
CA ASP A 123 -6.99 2.97 -9.29
C ASP A 123 -6.09 1.72 -9.36
N LYS A 124 -5.16 1.57 -8.40
CA LYS A 124 -4.34 0.35 -8.27
C LYS A 124 -5.18 -0.89 -7.98
N ALA A 125 -6.19 -0.80 -7.12
CA ALA A 125 -7.07 -1.93 -6.82
C ALA A 125 -7.92 -2.34 -8.04
N ILE A 126 -8.26 -1.40 -8.93
CA ILE A 126 -8.88 -1.70 -10.22
C ILE A 126 -7.92 -2.52 -11.08
N ASP A 127 -6.66 -2.09 -11.21
CA ASP A 127 -5.66 -2.81 -12.00
C ASP A 127 -5.37 -4.22 -11.44
N ILE A 128 -5.29 -4.35 -10.11
CA ILE A 128 -4.98 -5.62 -9.44
C ILE A 128 -6.14 -6.62 -9.57
N HIS A 129 -7.38 -6.18 -9.31
CA HIS A 129 -8.52 -7.09 -9.17
C HIS A 129 -9.39 -7.19 -10.42
N ASN A 130 -9.22 -6.26 -11.37
CA ASN A 130 -10.03 -6.14 -12.58
C ASN A 130 -11.54 -6.31 -12.30
N PRO A 131 -12.12 -5.51 -11.37
CA PRO A 131 -13.52 -5.66 -10.99
C PRO A 131 -14.44 -5.33 -12.16
N ASN A 132 -15.66 -5.88 -12.15
CA ASN A 132 -16.71 -5.49 -13.08
C ASN A 132 -17.57 -4.35 -12.53
N GLN A 133 -17.61 -4.17 -11.21
CA GLN A 133 -18.31 -3.07 -10.54
C GLN A 133 -17.60 -2.64 -9.27
N ILE A 134 -17.75 -1.36 -8.90
CA ILE A 134 -17.38 -0.86 -7.58
C ILE A 134 -18.62 -0.29 -6.91
N ILE A 135 -18.94 -0.81 -5.72
CA ILE A 135 -20.11 -0.45 -4.94
C ILE A 135 -19.66 0.22 -3.64
N LYS A 136 -20.10 1.46 -3.43
CA LYS A 136 -19.85 2.24 -2.22
C LYS A 136 -20.95 2.01 -1.19
N TYR A 137 -20.57 1.85 0.07
CA TYR A 137 -21.44 1.69 1.23
C TYR A 137 -21.13 2.75 2.29
N LYS A 138 -22.17 3.24 2.97
CA LYS A 138 -21.99 4.05 4.18
C LYS A 138 -21.63 3.13 5.35
N LYS A 139 -20.55 3.45 6.07
CA LYS A 139 -20.07 2.68 7.23
C LYS A 139 -19.69 3.64 8.37
N GLY A 140 -20.55 3.77 9.37
CA GLY A 140 -20.39 4.78 10.44
C GLY A 140 -20.29 6.19 9.83
N ASP A 141 -19.28 6.95 10.25
CA ASP A 141 -19.02 8.29 9.69
C ASP A 141 -18.26 8.24 8.34
N GLY A 142 -17.72 7.09 7.97
CA GLY A 142 -16.92 6.89 6.75
C GLY A 142 -17.63 6.11 5.65
N TRP A 143 -16.82 5.40 4.86
CA TRP A 143 -17.24 4.67 3.66
C TRP A 143 -16.52 3.32 3.57
N ALA A 144 -17.14 2.38 2.87
CA ALA A 144 -16.53 1.13 2.44
C ALA A 144 -16.83 0.88 0.96
N TYR A 145 -15.93 0.18 0.27
CA TYR A 145 -15.96 0.02 -1.18
C TYR A 145 -15.79 -1.46 -1.53
N LEU A 146 -16.82 -2.05 -2.14
CA LEU A 146 -16.78 -3.42 -2.64
C LEU A 146 -16.40 -3.42 -4.11
N PHE A 147 -15.22 -3.95 -4.40
CA PHE A 147 -14.71 -4.20 -5.74
C PHE A 147 -15.23 -5.57 -6.18
N ARG A 148 -16.32 -5.58 -6.94
CA ARG A 148 -17.02 -6.80 -7.35
C ARG A 148 -16.41 -7.35 -8.64
N GLY A 149 -15.62 -8.40 -8.52
CA GLY A 149 -15.13 -9.20 -9.64
C GLY A 149 -15.86 -10.55 -9.74
N ILE A 150 -15.41 -11.37 -10.68
CA ILE A 150 -15.85 -12.76 -10.85
C ILE A 150 -14.60 -13.64 -10.81
N PRO A 151 -14.52 -14.67 -9.93
CA PRO A 151 -15.51 -15.09 -8.93
C PRO A 151 -15.37 -14.38 -7.57
N MET A 152 -14.38 -13.50 -7.43
CA MET A 152 -13.99 -12.88 -6.14
C MET A 152 -14.41 -11.43 -6.07
N SER A 153 -14.82 -10.97 -4.89
CA SER A 153 -15.00 -9.56 -4.57
C SER A 153 -14.17 -9.17 -3.35
N PHE A 154 -13.73 -7.91 -3.33
CA PHE A 154 -12.79 -7.39 -2.33
C PHE A 154 -13.40 -6.17 -1.65
N LEU A 155 -13.55 -6.22 -0.33
CA LEU A 155 -14.13 -5.13 0.45
C LEU A 155 -13.01 -4.29 1.08
N TYR A 156 -12.96 -3.01 0.74
CA TYR A 156 -12.00 -2.05 1.28
C TYR A 156 -12.67 -1.02 2.18
N ASP A 157 -11.93 -0.50 3.16
CA ASP A 157 -12.33 0.72 3.85
C ASP A 157 -12.00 1.98 3.03
N CYS A 158 -12.36 3.15 3.55
CA CYS A 158 -12.14 4.42 2.85
C CYS A 158 -10.67 4.80 2.66
N ARG A 159 -9.76 4.14 3.39
CA ARG A 159 -8.32 4.38 3.36
C ARG A 159 -7.60 3.31 2.53
N GLY A 160 -8.31 2.44 1.82
CA GLY A 160 -7.68 1.40 1.00
C GLY A 160 -7.20 0.19 1.79
N LYS A 161 -7.56 0.04 3.07
CA LYS A 161 -7.30 -1.20 3.81
C LYS A 161 -8.31 -2.27 3.39
N LEU A 162 -7.81 -3.44 2.96
CA LEU A 162 -8.64 -4.60 2.71
C LEU A 162 -9.27 -5.08 4.03
N ILE A 163 -10.60 -5.15 4.06
CA ILE A 163 -11.40 -5.65 5.18
C ILE A 163 -11.57 -7.16 5.04
N CYS A 164 -12.08 -7.62 3.90
CA CYS A 164 -12.31 -9.03 3.63
C CYS A 164 -12.53 -9.31 2.15
N GLU A 165 -12.50 -10.60 1.82
CA GLU A 165 -12.81 -11.14 0.49
C GLU A 165 -14.09 -11.97 0.56
N THR A 166 -14.87 -11.95 -0.52
CA THR A 166 -16.13 -12.69 -0.59
C THR A 166 -16.33 -13.31 -1.98
N ARG A 167 -16.91 -14.51 -2.01
CA ARG A 167 -17.32 -15.22 -3.23
C ARG A 167 -18.83 -15.25 -3.40
N SER A 168 -19.56 -14.99 -2.33
CA SER A 168 -21.01 -15.15 -2.30
C SER A 168 -21.64 -14.28 -1.23
N ASN A 169 -22.94 -14.09 -1.34
CA ASN A 169 -23.77 -13.40 -0.35
C ASN A 169 -24.05 -14.23 0.93
N HIS A 170 -23.26 -15.27 1.21
CA HIS A 170 -23.47 -16.20 2.32
C HIS A 170 -22.19 -16.54 3.09
N ASP A 171 -21.07 -15.88 2.80
CA ASP A 171 -19.82 -16.09 3.53
C ASP A 171 -19.65 -15.13 4.71
N GLU A 172 -18.64 -15.39 5.53
CA GLU A 172 -18.34 -14.62 6.74
C GLU A 172 -18.16 -13.13 6.44
N CYS A 173 -17.48 -12.77 5.35
CA CYS A 173 -17.32 -11.38 4.92
C CYS A 173 -18.68 -10.71 4.65
N TYR A 174 -19.60 -11.41 3.99
CA TYR A 174 -20.94 -10.89 3.76
C TYR A 174 -21.73 -10.73 5.06
N GLU A 175 -21.81 -11.77 5.89
CA GLU A 175 -22.60 -11.76 7.12
C GLU A 175 -22.06 -10.76 8.16
N GLU A 176 -20.74 -10.64 8.26
CA GLU A 176 -20.10 -9.75 9.22
C GLU A 176 -20.21 -8.28 8.80
N TYR A 177 -20.11 -7.98 7.50
CA TYR A 177 -20.03 -6.62 6.98
C TYR A 177 -21.19 -6.26 6.05
N LEU A 178 -21.27 -6.88 4.87
CA LEU A 178 -22.15 -6.42 3.79
C LEU A 178 -23.64 -6.54 4.13
N ALA A 179 -24.05 -7.57 4.86
CA ALA A 179 -25.43 -7.76 5.32
C ALA A 179 -25.89 -6.67 6.30
N LYS A 180 -24.93 -6.07 7.02
CA LYS A 180 -25.17 -4.99 7.99
C LYS A 180 -25.07 -3.62 7.34
N PHE A 181 -24.44 -3.51 6.19
CA PHE A 181 -24.39 -2.28 5.43
C PHE A 181 -25.75 -2.01 4.80
N GLY A 182 -26.16 -0.75 4.78
CA GLY A 182 -27.37 -0.34 4.06
C GLY A 182 -27.24 -0.52 2.55
N LYS A 183 -28.19 0.02 1.80
CA LYS A 183 -28.16 -0.03 0.33
C LYS A 183 -26.88 0.60 -0.23
N GLY A 184 -26.09 -0.18 -0.96
CA GLY A 184 -24.90 0.29 -1.66
C GLY A 184 -25.24 1.12 -2.91
N LYS A 185 -24.32 2.02 -3.28
CA LYS A 185 -24.37 2.83 -4.51
C LYS A 185 -23.27 2.36 -5.46
N ILE A 186 -23.64 1.96 -6.67
CA ILE A 186 -22.64 1.70 -7.73
C ILE A 186 -22.01 3.04 -8.10
N ILE A 187 -20.69 3.15 -7.95
CA ILE A 187 -19.91 4.34 -8.33
C ILE A 187 -19.12 4.11 -9.61
N TRP A 188 -18.92 2.85 -9.99
CA TRP A 188 -18.32 2.48 -11.27
C TRP A 188 -18.81 1.11 -11.73
N GLN A 189 -18.92 0.95 -13.04
CA GLN A 189 -19.26 -0.30 -13.70
C GLN A 189 -18.44 -0.39 -14.98
N GLY A 190 -17.65 -1.44 -15.11
CA GLY A 190 -16.93 -1.74 -16.34
C GLY A 190 -17.88 -2.15 -17.46
N GLU A 191 -17.49 -1.89 -18.70
CA GLU A 191 -18.17 -2.45 -19.87
C GLU A 191 -18.02 -3.98 -19.79
N GLY A 192 -19.11 -4.67 -19.47
CA GLY A 192 -19.09 -6.13 -19.40
C GLY A 192 -18.71 -6.72 -20.76
N ILE A 193 -17.90 -7.78 -20.74
CA ILE A 193 -17.91 -8.76 -21.83
C ILE A 193 -19.29 -9.42 -21.74
N TRP A 194 -20.24 -8.90 -22.53
CA TRP A 194 -21.50 -9.56 -22.80
C TRP A 194 -21.21 -10.63 -23.85
N ASP A 195 -21.09 -11.88 -23.43
CA ASP A 195 -21.31 -13.02 -24.32
C ASP A 195 -22.81 -13.35 -24.34
#